data_AF-A0A2N2CCC6-F1
#
_entry.id   AF-A0A2N2CCC6-F1
#
_cell.length_a   1.000
_cell.length_b   1.000
_cell.length_c   1.000
_cell.angle_alpha   90.00
_cell.angle_beta   90.00
_cell.angle_gamma   90.00
#
_symmetry.space_group_name_H-M   'P 1'
#
loop_
_entity.id
_entity.type
_entity.pdbx_description
1 polymer ?
#
loop_
_entity_poly.entity_id
_entity_poly.type
_entity_poly.pdbx_seq_one_letter_code
_entity_poly.pdbx_strand_id
1 'polypeptide(L)'
;MIKTKDKLTYGIGNVSNGIILQALTSYLVFFGTTILGLSGTIIGLVIAVSVVWDAVSDLLIGHMSDYAISKRFGRRHLFMIVGTIGLVIFNGLLWSIQPSWSYILKVVLLFVCVMMVKTFMTILVTPYNALGAELSSDYHERTSIQAYRTVFFILGVAFTTVAGMVFYFKPTSLYPLGQLNPIAYQQLGISLSLIVLICAGIATVTTLKYIPFLPKNTKVEQKSTIKLMIMEFKVILENKNYLYVAGAYLSANIATAIVDWYPFWGYVWSKCAFSTVLGGIYKKKR
;
A
#
# COMPACT_ATOMS: atom_id res chain seq x y z
N MET A 1 -3.84 -27.07 -14.12
CA MET A 1 -3.66 -25.81 -14.84
C MET A 1 -4.79 -24.86 -14.51
N ILE A 2 -4.47 -23.62 -14.14
CA ILE A 2 -5.46 -22.60 -13.78
C ILE A 2 -5.95 -21.89 -15.04
N LYS A 3 -7.27 -21.74 -15.18
CA LYS A 3 -7.88 -21.05 -16.32
C LYS A 3 -7.43 -19.58 -16.38
N THR A 4 -7.18 -19.06 -17.57
CA THR A 4 -6.76 -17.65 -17.78
C THR A 4 -7.70 -16.64 -17.15
N LYS A 5 -9.01 -16.91 -17.16
CA LYS A 5 -10.03 -16.08 -16.49
C LYS A 5 -9.79 -15.95 -14.98
N ASP A 6 -9.37 -17.04 -14.33
CA ASP A 6 -9.12 -17.03 -12.89
C ASP A 6 -7.79 -16.34 -12.58
N LYS A 7 -6.78 -16.45 -13.46
CA LYS A 7 -5.53 -15.68 -13.36
C LYS A 7 -5.78 -14.17 -13.48
N LEU A 8 -6.62 -13.75 -14.42
CA LEU A 8 -7.03 -12.36 -14.58
C LEU A 8 -7.77 -11.85 -13.33
N THR A 9 -8.77 -12.60 -12.88
CA THR A 9 -9.59 -12.21 -11.73
C THR A 9 -8.79 -12.16 -10.43
N TYR A 10 -7.84 -13.09 -10.29
CA TYR A 10 -6.88 -13.06 -9.20
C TYR A 10 -5.97 -11.82 -9.29
N GLY A 11 -5.45 -11.50 -10.48
CA GLY A 11 -4.65 -10.31 -10.75
C GLY A 11 -5.37 -9.00 -10.43
N ILE A 12 -6.68 -8.91 -10.70
CA ILE A 12 -7.52 -7.73 -10.36
C ILE A 12 -7.43 -7.38 -8.87
N GLY A 13 -7.28 -8.37 -7.98
CA GLY A 13 -7.08 -8.12 -6.55
C GLY A 13 -5.84 -7.27 -6.25
N ASN A 14 -4.80 -7.37 -7.07
CA ASN A 14 -3.56 -6.60 -6.89
C ASN A 14 -3.70 -5.13 -7.33
N VAL A 15 -4.77 -4.77 -8.05
CA VAL A 15 -5.12 -3.38 -8.34
C VAL A 15 -5.34 -2.63 -7.02
N SER A 16 -6.03 -3.26 -6.06
CA SER A 16 -6.30 -2.67 -4.74
C SER A 16 -5.03 -2.28 -4.01
N ASN A 17 -4.00 -3.12 -4.07
CA ASN A 17 -2.70 -2.86 -3.49
C ASN A 17 -2.01 -1.66 -4.16
N GLY A 18 -1.99 -1.63 -5.50
CA GLY A 18 -1.41 -0.53 -6.27
C GLY A 18 -2.10 0.81 -6.01
N ILE A 19 -3.43 0.81 -5.88
CA ILE A 19 -4.22 2.02 -5.60
C ILE A 19 -3.84 2.64 -4.26
N ILE A 20 -3.89 1.85 -3.18
CA ILE A 20 -3.63 2.38 -1.83
C ILE A 20 -2.18 2.81 -1.68
N LEU A 21 -1.24 2.01 -2.17
CA LEU A 21 0.19 2.33 -2.10
C LEU A 21 0.50 3.64 -2.84
N GLN A 22 -0.06 3.82 -4.03
CA GLN A 22 0.12 5.04 -4.80
C GLN A 22 -0.53 6.25 -4.13
N ALA A 23 -1.75 6.10 -3.58
CA ALA A 23 -2.45 7.18 -2.90
C ALA A 23 -1.67 7.68 -1.67
N LEU A 24 -1.16 6.76 -0.84
CA LEU A 24 -0.35 7.11 0.33
C LEU A 24 0.96 7.77 -0.09
N THR A 25 1.66 7.23 -1.09
CA THR A 25 2.99 7.74 -1.49
C THR A 25 2.89 9.11 -2.17
N SER A 26 1.88 9.31 -3.01
CA SER A 26 1.77 10.53 -3.83
C SER A 26 1.05 11.68 -3.14
N TYR A 27 0.03 11.37 -2.33
CA TYR A 27 -0.91 12.40 -1.86
C TYR A 27 -0.84 12.66 -0.36
N LEU A 28 -0.35 11.71 0.47
CA LEU A 28 -0.39 11.85 1.92
C LEU A 28 0.43 13.04 2.42
N VAL A 29 1.64 13.22 1.88
CA VAL A 29 2.54 14.31 2.30
C VAL A 29 1.88 15.66 2.00
N PHE A 30 1.41 15.84 0.77
CA PHE A 30 0.75 17.08 0.36
C PHE A 30 -0.54 17.35 1.13
N PHE A 31 -1.36 16.32 1.35
CA PHE A 31 -2.59 16.43 2.14
C PHE A 31 -2.29 16.84 3.59
N GLY A 32 -1.31 16.23 4.22
CA GLY A 32 -0.90 16.59 5.58
C GLY A 32 -0.34 18.01 5.67
N THR A 33 0.58 18.40 4.77
CA THR A 33 1.27 19.70 4.88
C THR A 33 0.40 20.85 4.40
N THR A 34 -0.12 20.74 3.18
CA THR A 34 -0.70 21.87 2.45
C THR A 34 -2.18 22.04 2.77
N ILE A 35 -2.89 20.93 2.99
CA ILE A 35 -4.35 20.95 3.20
C ILE A 35 -4.66 21.01 4.68
N LEU A 36 -4.07 20.11 5.48
CA LEU A 36 -4.30 20.10 6.93
C LEU A 36 -3.45 21.13 7.69
N GLY A 37 -2.39 21.67 7.07
CA GLY A 37 -1.50 22.65 7.69
C GLY A 37 -0.57 22.07 8.74
N LEU A 38 -0.27 20.76 8.68
CA LEU A 38 0.64 20.10 9.62
C LEU A 38 2.10 20.32 9.22
N SER A 39 3.02 20.26 10.19
CA SER A 39 4.43 20.40 9.90
C SER A 39 4.94 19.18 9.12
N GLY A 40 5.84 19.42 8.16
CA GLY A 40 6.49 18.35 7.40
C GLY A 40 7.22 17.35 8.29
N THR A 41 7.77 17.80 9.42
CA THR A 41 8.44 16.94 10.42
C THR A 41 7.49 15.89 11.01
N ILE A 42 6.26 16.28 11.37
CA ILE A 42 5.28 15.34 11.93
C ILE A 42 4.90 14.31 10.88
N ILE A 43 4.62 14.73 9.64
CA ILE A 43 4.22 13.80 8.57
C ILE A 43 5.35 12.84 8.22
N GLY A 44 6.58 13.34 8.13
CA GLY A 44 7.76 12.52 7.94
C GLY A 44 7.91 11.46 9.04
N LEU A 45 7.69 11.84 10.30
CA LEU A 45 7.73 10.92 11.43
C LEU A 45 6.62 9.87 11.36
N VAL A 46 5.38 10.28 11.04
CA VAL A 46 4.26 9.34 10.85
C VAL A 46 4.58 8.32 9.76
N ILE A 47 5.09 8.77 8.61
CA ILE A 47 5.47 7.89 7.51
C ILE A 47 6.59 6.94 7.95
N ALA A 48 7.63 7.44 8.59
CA ALA A 48 8.76 6.63 9.07
C ALA A 48 8.29 5.54 10.05
N VAL A 49 7.49 5.90 11.05
CA VAL A 49 6.91 4.95 12.01
C VAL A 49 6.02 3.93 11.29
N SER A 50 5.23 4.37 10.31
CA SER A 50 4.36 3.47 9.56
C SER A 50 5.12 2.44 8.74
N VAL A 51 6.30 2.78 8.21
CA VAL A 51 7.16 1.86 7.45
C VAL A 51 7.80 0.82 8.37
N VAL A 52 8.30 1.25 9.55
CA VAL A 52 8.83 0.32 10.56
C VAL A 52 7.74 -0.63 11.03
N TRP A 53 6.53 -0.12 11.25
CA TRP A 53 5.38 -0.93 11.63
C TRP A 53 4.99 -1.93 10.54
N ASP A 54 4.99 -1.52 9.27
CA ASP A 54 4.69 -2.40 8.12
C ASP A 54 5.55 -3.68 8.17
N ALA A 55 6.87 -3.51 8.33
CA ALA A 55 7.82 -4.60 8.42
C ALA A 55 7.55 -5.57 9.60
N VAL A 56 7.12 -5.04 10.74
CA VAL A 56 6.74 -5.87 11.91
C VAL A 56 5.42 -6.57 11.65
N SER A 57 4.41 -5.86 11.14
CA SER A 57 3.09 -6.41 10.87
C SER A 57 3.13 -7.51 9.81
N ASP A 58 4.00 -7.41 8.81
CA ASP A 58 4.19 -8.43 7.76
C ASP A 58 4.60 -9.78 8.34
N LEU A 59 5.56 -9.78 9.29
CA LEU A 59 6.02 -10.98 9.97
C LEU A 59 4.92 -11.60 10.84
N LEU A 60 4.22 -10.76 11.62
CA LEU A 60 3.15 -11.20 12.51
C LEU A 60 2.00 -11.83 11.71
N ILE A 61 1.52 -11.13 10.70
CA ILE A 61 0.38 -11.56 9.89
C ILE A 61 0.76 -12.73 8.99
N GLY A 62 1.96 -12.76 8.42
CA GLY A 62 2.46 -13.89 7.66
C GLY A 62 2.35 -15.19 8.46
N HIS A 63 2.94 -15.20 9.65
CA HIS A 63 2.86 -16.34 10.56
C HIS A 63 1.42 -16.64 10.98
N MET A 64 0.64 -15.63 11.41
CA MET A 64 -0.75 -15.84 11.84
C MET A 64 -1.61 -16.44 10.72
N SER A 65 -1.43 -15.98 9.48
CA SER A 65 -2.18 -16.47 8.32
C SER A 65 -1.84 -17.91 7.95
N ASP A 66 -0.63 -18.37 8.28
CA ASP A 66 -0.22 -19.75 8.08
C ASP A 66 -0.83 -20.69 9.13
N TYR A 67 -0.95 -20.28 10.39
CA TYR A 67 -1.51 -21.13 11.45
C TYR A 67 -3.02 -21.00 11.63
N ALA A 68 -3.66 -20.01 11.02
CA ALA A 68 -5.08 -19.78 11.20
C ALA A 68 -5.93 -20.92 10.64
N ILE A 69 -6.85 -21.44 11.46
CA ILE A 69 -7.78 -22.50 11.07
C ILE A 69 -9.19 -21.92 11.10
N SER A 70 -9.74 -21.55 9.94
CA SER A 70 -11.17 -21.26 9.82
C SER A 70 -11.88 -22.38 9.08
N LYS A 71 -12.90 -22.98 9.72
CA LYS A 71 -13.73 -24.04 9.13
C LYS A 71 -14.53 -23.57 7.91
N ARG A 72 -14.85 -22.27 7.79
CA ARG A 72 -15.74 -21.71 6.76
C ARG A 72 -15.03 -20.94 5.64
N PHE A 73 -13.92 -20.27 5.95
CA PHE A 73 -13.20 -19.41 5.00
C PHE A 73 -11.76 -19.89 4.71
N GLY A 74 -11.37 -21.04 5.25
CA GLY A 74 -10.00 -21.56 5.14
C GLY A 74 -8.98 -20.68 5.88
N ARG A 75 -7.69 -20.88 5.59
CA ARG A 75 -6.59 -20.26 6.36
C ARG A 75 -6.42 -18.76 6.07
N ARG A 76 -6.58 -18.34 4.80
CA ARG A 76 -6.16 -17.01 4.31
C ARG A 76 -7.30 -16.05 3.93
N HIS A 77 -8.46 -16.56 3.50
CA HIS A 77 -9.52 -15.68 3.01
C HIS A 77 -10.19 -14.87 4.12
N LEU A 78 -10.22 -15.37 5.37
CA LEU A 78 -10.73 -14.58 6.49
C LEU A 78 -9.91 -13.30 6.69
N PHE A 79 -8.58 -13.39 6.64
CA PHE A 79 -7.70 -12.23 6.69
C PHE A 79 -7.94 -11.31 5.50
N MET A 80 -8.06 -11.85 4.28
CA MET A 80 -8.35 -11.01 3.11
C MET A 80 -9.66 -10.23 3.25
N ILE A 81 -10.72 -10.83 3.79
CA ILE A 81 -12.01 -10.17 4.02
C ILE A 81 -11.88 -9.08 5.09
N VAL A 82 -11.31 -9.42 6.25
CA VAL A 82 -11.13 -8.48 7.37
C VAL A 82 -10.21 -7.32 6.98
N GLY A 83 -9.12 -7.64 6.28
CA GLY A 83 -8.17 -6.69 5.70
C GLY A 83 -8.85 -5.75 4.74
N THR A 84 -9.64 -6.28 3.79
CA THR A 84 -10.37 -5.44 2.82
C THR A 84 -11.34 -4.48 3.51
N ILE A 85 -12.15 -4.98 4.44
CA ILE A 85 -13.16 -4.15 5.13
C ILE A 85 -12.48 -3.05 5.96
N GLY A 86 -11.48 -3.40 6.77
CA GLY A 86 -10.76 -2.42 7.57
C GLY A 86 -10.04 -1.39 6.69
N LEU A 87 -9.39 -1.84 5.62
CA LEU A 87 -8.68 -0.97 4.68
C LEU A 87 -9.60 0.08 4.04
N VAL A 88 -10.80 -0.33 3.59
CA VAL A 88 -11.79 0.56 2.99
C VAL A 88 -12.28 1.62 3.98
N ILE A 89 -12.57 1.21 5.22
CA ILE A 89 -13.05 2.11 6.27
C ILE A 89 -11.97 3.13 6.63
N PHE A 90 -10.77 2.67 6.98
CA PHE A 90 -9.71 3.56 7.45
C PHE A 90 -9.11 4.42 6.34
N ASN A 91 -9.06 3.94 5.09
CA ASN A 91 -8.67 4.77 3.97
C ASN A 91 -9.72 5.87 3.71
N GLY A 92 -11.00 5.54 3.72
CA GLY A 92 -12.07 6.54 3.62
C GLY A 92 -12.01 7.60 4.73
N LEU A 93 -11.74 7.17 5.97
CA LEU A 93 -11.58 8.06 7.12
C LEU A 93 -10.33 8.96 7.01
N LEU A 94 -9.20 8.42 6.55
CA LEU A 94 -7.94 9.16 6.39
C LEU A 94 -8.13 10.40 5.51
N TRP A 95 -8.79 10.24 4.36
CA TRP A 95 -9.02 11.34 3.42
C TRP A 95 -10.22 12.23 3.79
N SER A 96 -11.00 11.85 4.80
CA SER A 96 -12.13 12.64 5.30
C SER A 96 -11.76 13.60 6.44
N ILE A 97 -10.49 13.64 6.86
CA ILE A 97 -10.01 14.56 7.91
C ILE A 97 -10.18 16.01 7.42
N GLN A 98 -10.92 16.81 8.19
CA GLN A 98 -11.21 18.19 7.81
C GLN A 98 -10.15 19.18 8.33
N PRO A 99 -9.80 20.20 7.54
CA PRO A 99 -8.82 21.21 7.94
C PRO A 99 -9.31 22.09 9.10
N SER A 100 -10.63 22.24 9.25
CA SER A 100 -11.31 23.01 10.30
C SER A 100 -11.16 22.42 11.71
N TRP A 101 -10.69 21.18 11.83
CA TRP A 101 -10.53 20.52 13.12
C TRP A 101 -9.30 21.02 13.89
N SER A 102 -9.29 20.80 15.21
CA SER A 102 -8.17 21.13 16.08
C SER A 102 -6.86 20.48 15.60
N TYR A 103 -5.74 21.20 15.76
CA TYR A 103 -4.43 20.73 15.33
C TYR A 103 -4.07 19.35 15.90
N ILE A 104 -4.25 19.17 17.21
CA ILE A 104 -3.95 17.90 17.91
C ILE A 104 -4.82 16.77 17.36
N LEU A 105 -6.10 17.05 17.13
CA LEU A 105 -7.04 16.06 16.59
C LEU A 105 -6.62 15.61 15.19
N LYS A 106 -6.20 16.54 14.32
CA LYS A 106 -5.69 16.24 12.98
C LYS A 106 -4.46 15.33 13.03
N VAL A 107 -3.50 15.62 13.91
CA VAL A 107 -2.27 14.82 14.06
C VAL A 107 -2.60 13.41 14.54
N VAL A 108 -3.40 13.27 15.60
CA VAL A 108 -3.75 11.96 16.18
C VAL A 108 -4.56 11.13 15.19
N LEU A 109 -5.58 11.70 14.56
CA LEU A 109 -6.39 10.98 13.58
C LEU A 109 -5.58 10.57 12.36
N LEU A 110 -4.70 11.44 11.85
CA LEU A 110 -3.83 11.10 10.72
C LEU A 110 -2.89 9.95 11.09
N PHE A 111 -2.24 10.01 12.26
CA PHE A 111 -1.36 8.94 12.73
C PHE A 111 -2.11 7.60 12.86
N VAL A 112 -3.26 7.59 13.55
CA VAL A 112 -4.06 6.38 13.74
C VAL A 112 -4.57 5.84 12.41
N CYS A 113 -5.09 6.68 11.52
CA CYS A 113 -5.60 6.23 10.23
C CYS A 113 -4.49 5.67 9.35
N VAL A 114 -3.32 6.31 9.28
CA VAL A 114 -2.18 5.78 8.50
C VAL A 114 -1.72 4.43 9.04
N MET A 115 -1.58 4.30 10.36
CA MET A 115 -1.19 3.04 11.01
C MET A 115 -2.21 1.92 10.74
N MET A 116 -3.50 2.24 10.84
CA MET A 116 -4.57 1.29 10.57
C MET A 116 -4.63 0.89 9.09
N VAL A 117 -4.53 1.86 8.17
CA VAL A 117 -4.48 1.59 6.72
C VAL A 117 -3.32 0.65 6.40
N LYS A 118 -2.11 0.91 6.92
CA LYS A 118 -0.96 0.02 6.77
C LYS A 118 -1.23 -1.37 7.33
N THR A 119 -1.73 -1.46 8.56
CA THR A 119 -2.04 -2.75 9.19
C THR A 119 -3.04 -3.57 8.38
N PHE A 120 -4.17 -2.99 7.97
CA PHE A 120 -5.18 -3.71 7.19
C PHE A 120 -4.73 -4.02 5.77
N MET A 121 -3.89 -3.17 5.18
CA MET A 121 -3.21 -3.45 3.93
C MET A 121 -2.34 -4.70 4.06
N THR A 122 -1.54 -4.84 5.13
CA THR A 122 -0.76 -6.05 5.41
C THR A 122 -1.65 -7.28 5.61
N ILE A 123 -2.74 -7.15 6.37
CA ILE A 123 -3.73 -8.22 6.60
C ILE A 123 -4.32 -8.73 5.27
N LEU A 124 -4.47 -7.87 4.27
CA LEU A 124 -4.94 -8.24 2.94
C LEU A 124 -3.81 -8.80 2.06
N VAL A 125 -2.73 -8.06 1.91
CA VAL A 125 -1.68 -8.27 0.89
C VAL A 125 -0.82 -9.48 1.21
N THR A 126 -0.49 -9.71 2.48
CA THR A 126 0.43 -10.80 2.86
C THR A 126 -0.20 -12.18 2.63
N PRO A 127 -1.43 -12.47 3.09
CA PRO A 127 -2.12 -13.72 2.76
C PRO A 127 -2.45 -13.84 1.26
N TYR A 128 -2.76 -12.72 0.60
CA TYR A 128 -2.97 -12.68 -0.85
C TYR A 128 -1.70 -13.09 -1.60
N ASN A 129 -0.52 -12.54 -1.25
CA ASN A 129 0.77 -12.92 -1.82
C ASN A 129 1.07 -14.41 -1.66
N ALA A 130 0.89 -14.93 -0.45
CA ALA A 130 1.15 -16.32 -0.15
C ALA A 130 0.20 -17.26 -0.91
N LEU A 131 -1.08 -16.89 -1.06
CA LEU A 131 -2.06 -17.65 -1.84
C LEU A 131 -1.64 -17.79 -3.31
N GLY A 132 -1.05 -16.75 -3.89
CA GLY A 132 -0.50 -16.75 -5.25
C GLY A 132 0.53 -17.83 -5.50
N ALA A 133 1.38 -18.10 -4.51
CA ALA A 133 2.40 -19.14 -4.60
C ALA A 133 1.81 -20.55 -4.44
N GLU A 134 0.70 -20.71 -3.73
CA GLU A 134 0.05 -22.01 -3.49
C GLU A 134 -0.93 -22.43 -4.59
N LEU A 135 -1.39 -21.48 -5.41
CA LEU A 135 -2.38 -21.71 -6.46
C LEU A 135 -1.95 -22.76 -7.51
N SER A 136 -0.66 -22.83 -7.84
CA SER A 136 -0.12 -23.87 -8.73
C SER A 136 1.18 -24.44 -8.18
N SER A 137 1.51 -25.69 -8.52
CA SER A 137 2.80 -26.32 -8.25
C SER A 137 3.81 -26.16 -9.39
N ASP A 138 3.35 -25.75 -10.58
CA ASP A 138 4.20 -25.58 -11.75
C ASP A 138 4.89 -24.20 -11.74
N TYR A 139 6.19 -24.20 -12.04
CA TYR A 139 7.03 -22.99 -12.04
C TYR A 139 6.59 -21.99 -13.12
N HIS A 140 6.26 -22.48 -14.32
CA HIS A 140 5.81 -21.62 -15.41
C HIS A 140 4.44 -21.01 -15.12
N GLU A 141 3.50 -21.79 -14.56
CA GLU A 141 2.22 -21.26 -14.12
C GLU A 141 2.35 -20.21 -13.01
N ARG A 142 3.18 -20.45 -11.99
CA ARG A 142 3.45 -19.46 -10.92
C ARG A 142 4.00 -18.15 -11.48
N THR A 143 4.95 -18.25 -12.40
CA THR A 143 5.53 -17.07 -13.07
C THR A 143 4.46 -16.31 -13.85
N SER A 144 3.60 -17.02 -14.59
CA SER A 144 2.47 -16.43 -15.31
C SER A 144 1.49 -15.71 -14.37
N ILE A 145 1.11 -16.34 -13.26
CA ILE A 145 0.22 -15.71 -12.25
C ILE A 145 0.86 -14.43 -11.72
N GLN A 146 2.14 -14.47 -11.37
CA GLN A 146 2.85 -13.29 -10.86
C GLN A 146 2.91 -12.18 -11.91
N ALA A 147 3.10 -12.50 -13.19
CA ALA A 147 3.08 -11.52 -14.27
C ALA A 147 1.72 -10.80 -14.37
N TYR A 148 0.60 -11.53 -14.33
CA TYR A 148 -0.74 -10.92 -14.32
C TYR A 148 -0.91 -9.96 -13.14
N ARG A 149 -0.49 -10.37 -11.93
CA ARG A 149 -0.58 -9.52 -10.73
C ARG A 149 0.23 -8.24 -10.88
N THR A 150 1.43 -8.31 -11.42
CA THR A 150 2.29 -7.13 -11.61
C THR A 150 1.66 -6.14 -12.59
N VAL A 151 1.09 -6.62 -13.70
CA VAL A 151 0.37 -5.76 -14.67
C VAL A 151 -0.78 -5.02 -13.98
N PHE A 152 -1.61 -5.74 -13.23
CA PHE A 152 -2.74 -5.13 -12.51
C PHE A 152 -2.31 -4.18 -11.39
N PHE A 153 -1.18 -4.43 -10.72
CA PHE A 153 -0.60 -3.49 -9.77
C PHE A 153 -0.22 -2.16 -10.45
N ILE A 154 0.49 -2.24 -11.57
CA ILE A 154 0.88 -1.07 -12.36
C ILE A 154 -0.35 -0.31 -12.86
N LEU A 155 -1.40 -1.02 -13.28
CA LEU A 155 -2.67 -0.41 -13.66
C LEU A 155 -3.33 0.34 -12.49
N GLY A 156 -3.29 -0.21 -11.27
CA GLY A 156 -3.80 0.48 -10.07
C GLY A 156 -3.01 1.74 -9.72
N VAL A 157 -1.69 1.69 -9.85
CA VAL A 157 -0.78 2.83 -9.68
C VAL A 157 -1.07 3.92 -10.72
N ALA A 158 -1.11 3.54 -12.00
CA ALA A 158 -1.39 4.46 -13.11
C ALA A 158 -2.78 5.08 -12.99
N PHE A 159 -3.80 4.27 -12.67
CA PHE A 159 -5.16 4.74 -12.45
C PHE A 159 -5.22 5.78 -11.35
N THR A 160 -4.57 5.55 -10.20
CA THR A 160 -4.61 6.48 -9.07
C THR A 160 -3.98 7.83 -9.44
N THR A 161 -2.82 7.80 -10.11
CA THR A 161 -2.12 9.01 -10.56
C THR A 161 -2.93 9.81 -11.57
N VAL A 162 -3.47 9.16 -12.60
CA VAL A 162 -4.26 9.81 -13.66
C VAL A 162 -5.61 10.27 -13.12
N ALA A 163 -6.31 9.42 -12.37
CA ALA A 163 -7.64 9.74 -11.86
C ALA A 163 -7.61 10.91 -10.88
N GLY A 164 -6.61 10.97 -10.01
CA GLY A 164 -6.40 12.10 -9.10
C GLY A 164 -6.30 13.42 -9.86
N MET A 165 -5.41 13.49 -10.86
CA MET A 165 -5.18 14.73 -11.62
C MET A 165 -6.35 15.11 -12.53
N VAL A 166 -6.91 14.14 -13.26
CA VAL A 166 -7.89 14.41 -14.33
C VAL A 166 -9.30 14.58 -13.79
N PHE A 167 -9.72 13.76 -12.81
CA PHE A 167 -11.11 13.75 -12.35
C PHE A 167 -11.34 14.56 -11.08
N TYR A 168 -10.41 14.51 -10.12
CA TYR A 168 -10.62 15.09 -8.78
C TYR A 168 -10.00 16.48 -8.64
N PHE A 169 -8.76 16.70 -9.10
CA PHE A 169 -8.05 17.97 -8.92
C PHE A 169 -8.34 19.01 -10.00
N LYS A 170 -9.59 19.06 -10.50
CA LYS A 170 -10.02 20.07 -11.48
C LYS A 170 -10.08 21.47 -10.85
N PRO A 171 -9.64 22.52 -11.56
CA PRO A 171 -9.74 23.90 -11.07
C PRO A 171 -11.22 24.27 -10.90
N THR A 172 -11.55 24.86 -9.75
CA THR A 172 -12.88 25.38 -9.42
C THR A 172 -12.77 26.89 -9.18
N SER A 173 -13.87 27.64 -9.29
CA SER A 173 -13.88 29.10 -9.05
C SER A 173 -13.28 29.50 -7.70
N LEU A 174 -13.44 28.67 -6.66
CA LEU A 174 -12.84 28.87 -5.33
C LEU A 174 -11.38 28.39 -5.21
N TYR A 175 -10.94 27.47 -6.06
CA TYR A 175 -9.61 26.87 -6.02
C TYR A 175 -9.04 26.76 -7.45
N PRO A 176 -8.32 27.80 -7.92
CA PRO A 176 -7.66 27.79 -9.23
C PRO A 176 -6.64 26.65 -9.36
N LEU A 177 -6.05 26.24 -8.23
CA LEU A 177 -5.30 25.00 -8.09
C LEU A 177 -6.23 23.96 -7.45
N GLY A 178 -6.83 23.07 -8.25
CA GLY A 178 -7.79 22.06 -7.76
C GLY A 178 -7.21 21.10 -6.70
N GLN A 179 -5.89 20.96 -6.64
CA GLN A 179 -5.17 20.24 -5.59
C GLN A 179 -5.33 20.86 -4.20
N LEU A 180 -5.71 22.13 -4.08
CA LEU A 180 -5.92 22.76 -2.78
C LEU A 180 -7.31 22.49 -2.21
N ASN A 181 -8.22 21.89 -2.98
CA ASN A 181 -9.58 21.63 -2.56
C ASN A 181 -9.64 20.41 -1.61
N PRO A 182 -9.96 20.57 -0.31
CA PRO A 182 -10.02 19.46 0.63
C PRO A 182 -11.11 18.43 0.28
N ILE A 183 -12.20 18.88 -0.33
CA ILE A 183 -13.34 18.03 -0.71
C ILE A 183 -12.92 17.03 -1.81
N ALA A 184 -12.00 17.44 -2.70
CA ALA A 184 -11.50 16.57 -3.76
C ALA A 184 -10.77 15.34 -3.19
N TYR A 185 -10.03 15.50 -2.09
CA TYR A 185 -9.35 14.38 -1.41
C TYR A 185 -10.34 13.43 -0.76
N GLN A 186 -11.40 13.96 -0.14
CA GLN A 186 -12.44 13.12 0.43
C GLN A 186 -13.14 12.29 -0.65
N GLN A 187 -13.50 12.90 -1.78
CA GLN A 187 -14.14 12.22 -2.91
C GLN A 187 -13.22 11.15 -3.53
N LEU A 188 -11.94 11.47 -3.68
CA LEU A 188 -10.91 10.54 -4.13
C LEU A 188 -10.76 9.37 -3.14
N GLY A 189 -10.68 9.65 -1.84
CA GLY A 189 -10.55 8.62 -0.82
C GLY A 189 -11.72 7.64 -0.81
N ILE A 190 -12.95 8.14 -0.92
CA ILE A 190 -14.15 7.30 -0.98
C ILE A 190 -14.18 6.48 -2.27
N SER A 191 -13.90 7.08 -3.43
CA SER A 191 -13.93 6.35 -4.70
C SER A 191 -12.85 5.27 -4.78
N LEU A 192 -11.63 5.57 -4.35
CA LEU A 192 -10.55 4.57 -4.28
C LEU A 192 -10.92 3.44 -3.32
N SER A 193 -11.56 3.73 -2.19
CA SER A 193 -12.01 2.72 -1.24
C SER A 193 -13.09 1.81 -1.84
N LEU A 194 -14.03 2.37 -2.61
CA LEU A 194 -15.03 1.56 -3.33
C LEU A 194 -14.41 0.66 -4.40
N ILE A 195 -13.44 1.17 -5.16
CA ILE A 195 -12.73 0.38 -6.17
C ILE A 195 -11.95 -0.75 -5.49
N VAL A 196 -11.25 -0.45 -4.39
CA VAL A 196 -10.53 -1.44 -3.57
C VAL A 196 -11.47 -2.54 -3.07
N LEU A 197 -12.66 -2.18 -2.57
CA LEU A 197 -13.67 -3.12 -2.10
C LEU A 197 -14.11 -4.07 -3.22
N ILE A 198 -14.37 -3.54 -4.41
CA ILE A 198 -14.80 -4.32 -5.58
C ILE A 198 -13.66 -5.23 -6.06
N CYS A 199 -12.47 -4.70 -6.30
CA CYS A 199 -11.33 -5.45 -6.82
C CYS A 199 -10.86 -6.54 -5.86
N ALA A 200 -10.70 -6.23 -4.58
CA ALA A 200 -10.30 -7.20 -3.56
C ALA A 200 -11.42 -8.21 -3.27
N GLY A 201 -12.69 -7.78 -3.30
CA GLY A 201 -13.85 -8.66 -3.15
C GLY A 201 -13.94 -9.68 -4.28
N ILE A 202 -13.80 -9.25 -5.53
CA ILE A 202 -13.80 -10.12 -6.72
C ILE A 202 -12.69 -11.17 -6.63
N ALA A 203 -11.47 -10.74 -6.26
CA ALA A 203 -10.34 -11.66 -6.09
C ALA A 203 -10.62 -12.68 -4.99
N THR A 204 -11.07 -12.22 -3.82
CA THR A 204 -11.39 -13.08 -2.67
C THR A 204 -12.45 -14.11 -3.01
N VAL A 205 -13.57 -13.70 -3.63
CA VAL A 205 -14.68 -14.62 -3.99
C VAL A 205 -14.24 -15.65 -5.01
N THR A 206 -13.43 -15.24 -5.99
CA THR A 206 -12.94 -16.14 -7.04
C THR A 206 -11.98 -17.18 -6.47
N THR A 207 -11.14 -16.79 -5.51
CA THR A 207 -10.19 -17.70 -4.89
C THR A 207 -10.82 -18.66 -3.87
N LEU A 208 -12.03 -18.38 -3.36
CA LEU A 208 -12.75 -19.31 -2.48
C LEU A 208 -12.93 -20.70 -3.12
N LYS A 209 -13.08 -20.78 -4.45
CA LYS A 209 -13.24 -22.04 -5.19
C LYS A 209 -12.00 -22.94 -5.11
N TYR A 210 -10.83 -22.36 -4.86
CA TYR A 210 -9.56 -23.06 -4.82
C TYR A 210 -9.23 -23.59 -3.41
N ILE A 211 -9.99 -23.21 -2.38
CA ILE A 211 -9.79 -23.66 -0.98
C ILE A 211 -9.61 -25.18 -0.84
N PRO A 212 -10.42 -26.05 -1.49
CA PRO A 212 -10.28 -27.51 -1.32
C PRO A 212 -8.98 -28.09 -1.88
N PHE A 213 -8.36 -27.37 -2.83
CA PHE A 213 -7.17 -27.81 -3.56
C PHE A 213 -5.88 -27.21 -2.99
N LEU A 214 -5.98 -26.29 -2.03
CA LEU A 214 -4.81 -25.72 -1.37
C LEU A 214 -4.13 -26.77 -0.49
N PRO A 215 -2.78 -26.74 -0.40
CA PRO A 215 -2.04 -27.62 0.49
C PRO A 215 -2.57 -27.48 1.93
N LYS A 216 -3.10 -28.59 2.48
CA LYS A 216 -3.48 -28.64 3.90
C LYS A 216 -2.19 -28.55 4.73
N ASN A 217 -2.21 -27.71 5.75
CA ASN A 217 -1.05 -27.59 6.64
C ASN A 217 -0.88 -28.92 7.38
N THR A 218 0.23 -29.62 7.14
CA THR A 218 0.59 -30.84 7.88
C THR A 218 1.15 -30.52 9.27
N LYS A 219 1.47 -29.25 9.58
CA LYS A 219 2.07 -28.79 10.84
C LYS A 219 1.04 -28.43 11.93
N VAL A 220 -0.12 -29.09 12.01
CA VAL A 220 -1.22 -28.72 12.93
C VAL A 220 -0.87 -28.92 14.42
N GLU A 221 0.20 -29.64 14.76
CA GLU A 221 0.53 -29.96 16.16
C GLU A 221 1.39 -28.92 16.90
N GLN A 222 2.06 -27.97 16.21
CA GLN A 222 2.88 -26.97 16.91
C GLN A 222 2.03 -25.77 17.35
N LYS A 223 1.87 -25.60 18.67
CA LYS A 223 1.29 -24.38 19.27
C LYS A 223 2.08 -23.15 18.81
N SER A 224 1.41 -22.31 18.01
CA SER A 224 1.90 -21.00 17.58
C SER A 224 2.38 -20.19 18.80
N THR A 225 3.67 -19.92 18.83
CA THR A 225 4.32 -19.10 19.87
C THR A 225 5.22 -18.09 19.19
N ILE A 226 5.17 -16.83 19.61
CA ILE A 226 6.01 -15.73 19.08
C ILE A 226 7.50 -16.11 19.12
N LYS A 227 7.92 -16.89 20.12
CA LYS A 227 9.29 -17.41 20.25
C LYS A 227 9.69 -18.35 19.10
N LEU A 228 8.77 -19.18 18.60
CA LEU A 228 9.01 -20.05 17.44
C LEU A 228 9.18 -19.22 16.17
N MET A 229 8.33 -18.21 15.95
CA MET A 229 8.45 -17.29 14.81
C MET A 229 9.81 -16.58 14.79
N ILE A 230 10.26 -16.03 15.93
CA ILE A 230 11.57 -15.35 16.03
C ILE A 230 12.72 -16.33 15.75
N MET A 231 12.59 -17.58 16.22
CA MET A 231 13.59 -18.62 15.97
C MET A 231 13.67 -19.00 14.49
N GLU A 232 12.52 -19.24 13.84
CA GLU A 232 12.46 -19.53 12.39
C GLU A 232 13.05 -18.37 11.57
N PHE A 233 12.73 -17.13 11.93
CA PHE A 233 13.28 -15.95 11.27
C PHE A 233 14.80 -15.85 11.45
N LYS A 234 15.32 -16.15 12.64
CA LYS A 234 16.76 -16.18 12.91
C LYS A 234 17.48 -17.24 12.05
N VAL A 235 16.90 -18.44 11.92
CA VAL A 235 17.45 -19.51 11.07
C VAL A 235 17.50 -19.08 9.60
N ILE A 236 16.48 -18.36 9.12
CA ILE A 236 16.47 -17.82 7.75
C ILE A 236 17.60 -16.81 7.55
N LEU A 237 17.85 -15.95 8.54
CA LEU A 237 18.95 -14.98 8.51
C LEU A 237 20.34 -15.61 8.62
N GLU A 238 20.46 -16.83 9.14
CA GLU A 238 21.74 -17.57 9.16
C GLU A 238 22.09 -18.16 7.78
N ASN A 239 21.12 -18.25 6.86
CA ASN A 239 21.35 -18.79 5.53
C ASN A 239 21.99 -17.75 4.59
N LYS A 240 23.28 -17.96 4.27
CA LYS A 240 24.05 -17.08 3.38
C LYS A 240 23.42 -16.88 2.00
N ASN A 241 22.83 -17.93 1.41
CA ASN A 241 22.22 -17.83 0.09
C ASN A 241 20.99 -16.93 0.11
N TYR A 242 20.18 -17.02 1.17
CA TYR A 242 19.05 -16.13 1.38
C TYR A 242 19.52 -14.69 1.59
N LEU A 243 20.56 -14.47 2.40
CA LEU A 243 21.12 -13.13 2.64
C LEU A 243 21.64 -12.47 1.37
N TYR A 244 22.29 -13.21 0.47
CA TYR A 244 22.74 -12.63 -0.82
C TYR A 244 21.57 -12.19 -1.69
N VAL A 245 20.52 -13.01 -1.81
CA VAL A 245 19.33 -12.65 -2.58
C VAL A 245 18.59 -11.47 -1.95
N ALA A 246 18.42 -11.48 -0.62
CA ALA A 246 17.77 -10.40 0.12
C ALA A 246 18.56 -9.09 0.02
N GLY A 247 19.89 -9.14 0.16
CA GLY A 247 20.78 -7.99 0.03
C GLY A 247 20.76 -7.40 -1.38
N ALA A 248 20.83 -8.25 -2.42
CA ALA A 248 20.68 -7.81 -3.80
C ALA A 248 19.33 -7.13 -4.03
N TYR A 249 18.24 -7.72 -3.53
CA TYR A 249 16.90 -7.15 -3.67
C TYR A 249 16.75 -5.80 -2.95
N LEU A 250 17.26 -5.67 -1.72
CA LEU A 250 17.26 -4.42 -0.98
C LEU A 250 18.06 -3.34 -1.72
N SER A 251 19.24 -3.68 -2.23
CA SER A 251 20.09 -2.75 -2.98
C SER A 251 19.41 -2.25 -4.25
N ALA A 252 18.73 -3.13 -4.98
CA ALA A 252 17.95 -2.76 -6.16
C ALA A 252 16.80 -1.80 -5.82
N ASN A 253 16.06 -2.06 -4.74
CA ASN A 253 14.96 -1.18 -4.32
C ASN A 253 15.45 0.20 -3.88
N ILE A 254 16.58 0.26 -3.16
CA ILE A 254 17.20 1.55 -2.79
C ILE A 254 17.63 2.31 -4.05
N ALA A 255 18.25 1.64 -5.01
CA ALA A 255 18.64 2.25 -6.28
C ALA A 255 17.43 2.80 -7.04
N THR A 256 16.36 2.02 -7.18
CA THR A 256 15.10 2.48 -7.81
C THR A 256 14.52 3.68 -7.09
N ALA A 257 14.46 3.66 -5.76
CA ALA A 257 13.97 4.80 -4.98
C ALA A 257 14.80 6.07 -5.22
N ILE A 258 16.13 5.97 -5.28
CA ILE A 258 16.97 7.14 -5.58
C ILE A 258 16.67 7.68 -6.98
N VAL A 259 16.54 6.79 -7.97
CA VAL A 259 16.25 7.16 -9.36
C VAL A 259 14.87 7.81 -9.49
N ASP A 260 13.84 7.29 -8.83
CA ASP A 260 12.47 7.83 -8.93
C ASP A 260 12.34 9.24 -8.32
N TRP A 261 13.12 9.53 -7.28
CA TRP A 261 13.08 10.82 -6.59
C TRP A 261 13.98 11.88 -7.22
N TYR A 262 15.00 11.48 -7.97
CA TYR A 262 15.94 12.41 -8.61
C TYR A 262 15.26 13.43 -9.57
N PRO A 263 14.32 13.04 -10.46
CA PRO A 263 13.60 13.98 -11.33
C PRO A 263 12.78 15.01 -10.54
N PHE A 264 12.14 14.58 -9.45
CA PHE A 264 11.36 15.47 -8.59
C PHE A 264 12.25 16.52 -7.92
N TRP A 265 13.39 16.10 -7.35
CA TRP A 265 14.35 17.02 -6.76
C TRP A 265 15.00 17.94 -7.79
N GLY A 266 15.31 17.44 -8.99
CA GLY A 266 15.77 18.26 -10.10
C GLY A 266 14.77 19.35 -10.47
N TYR A 267 13.47 19.01 -10.54
CA TYR A 267 12.40 19.97 -10.81
C TYR A 267 12.25 21.02 -9.69
N VAL A 268 12.18 20.58 -8.43
CA VAL A 268 12.05 21.48 -7.27
C VAL A 268 13.26 22.40 -7.14
N TRP A 269 14.47 21.87 -7.30
CA TRP A 269 15.70 22.64 -7.24
C TRP A 269 15.79 23.65 -8.38
N SER A 270 15.42 23.27 -9.61
CA SER A 270 15.37 24.21 -10.73
C SER A 270 14.42 25.38 -10.45
N LYS A 271 13.23 25.14 -9.86
CA LYS A 271 12.29 26.21 -9.50
C LYS A 271 12.74 27.06 -8.31
N CYS A 272 13.32 26.47 -7.27
CA CYS A 272 13.88 27.22 -6.14
C CYS A 272 15.06 28.08 -6.59
N ALA A 273 15.96 27.54 -7.40
CA ALA A 273 17.08 28.28 -7.99
C ALA A 273 16.57 29.45 -8.85
N PHE A 274 15.55 29.21 -9.70
CA PHE A 274 14.95 30.26 -10.52
C PHE A 274 14.30 31.38 -9.68
N SER A 275 13.58 31.03 -8.62
CA SER A 275 12.95 32.00 -7.71
C SER A 275 13.98 32.83 -6.92
N THR A 276 15.12 32.23 -6.56
CA THR A 276 16.22 32.88 -5.85
C THR A 276 16.97 33.84 -6.78
N VAL A 277 17.20 33.44 -8.03
CA VAL A 277 17.83 34.29 -9.06
C VAL A 277 16.94 35.49 -9.40
N LEU A 278 15.63 35.29 -9.62
CA LEU A 278 14.70 36.38 -9.91
C LEU A 278 14.45 37.29 -8.69
N GLY A 279 14.37 36.72 -7.48
CA GLY A 279 14.27 37.49 -6.23
C GLY A 279 15.51 38.36 -5.96
N GLY A 280 16.70 37.87 -6.34
CA GLY A 280 17.95 38.64 -6.29
C GLY A 280 18.00 39.78 -7.31
N ILE A 281 17.42 39.61 -8.50
CA ILE A 281 17.34 40.66 -9.53
C ILE A 281 16.38 41.78 -9.12
N TYR A 282 15.27 41.47 -8.46
CA TYR A 282 14.31 42.48 -7.98
C TYR A 282 14.79 43.27 -6.77
N LYS A 283 15.61 42.67 -5.89
CA LYS A 283 16.20 43.38 -4.73
C LYS A 283 17.33 44.35 -5.10
N LYS A 284 17.89 44.25 -6.31
CA LYS A 284 19.00 45.10 -6.78
C LYS A 284 18.53 46.38 -7.51
N LYS A 285 17.21 46.61 -7.60
CA LYS A 285 16.57 47.74 -8.28
C LYS A 285 15.82 48.71 -7.35
N ARG A 286 16.04 48.64 -6.04
CA ARG A 286 15.60 49.65 -5.05
C ARG A 286 16.79 50.23 -4.33
#